data_AF-A0A919TP03-F1
#
_entry.id   AF-A0A919TP03-F1
#
_cell.length_a   1.000
_cell.length_b   1.000
_cell.length_c   1.000
_cell.angle_alpha   90.00
_cell.angle_beta   90.00
_cell.angle_gamma   90.00
#
_symmetry.space_group_name_H-M   'P 1'
#
loop_
_entity.id
_entity.type
_entity.pdbx_description
1 polymer ?
#
loop_
_entity_poly.entity_id
_entity_poly.type
_entity_poly.pdbx_seq_one_letter_code
_entity_poly.pdbx_strand_id
1 'polypeptide(L)'
;MATHAFHQLAGDISRDEHHLALITDEDDDDFIGSWVEGAGFINVRFPKGTTRELATDEVERFNGRVVQAGAGAWRIQIPGGDDRG
;
A
#
# COMPACT_ATOMS: atom_id res chain seq x y z
N MET A 1 -2.88 -1.09 4.36
CA MET A 1 -1.57 -1.64 4.74
C MET A 1 -1.65 -3.15 4.80
N ALA A 2 -0.57 -3.83 4.44
CA ALA A 2 -0.49 -5.29 4.41
C ALA A 2 0.85 -5.77 4.98
N THR A 3 0.90 -7.04 5.40
CA THR A 3 2.15 -7.78 5.68
C THR A 3 2.38 -8.87 4.64
N HIS A 4 1.32 -9.55 4.19
CA HIS A 4 1.44 -10.61 3.19
C HIS A 4 1.12 -10.07 1.80
N ALA A 5 1.92 -10.48 0.82
CA ALA A 5 1.82 -9.98 -0.54
C ALA A 5 2.37 -10.98 -1.55
N PHE A 6 1.60 -11.28 -2.58
CA PHE A 6 1.97 -12.23 -3.62
C PHE A 6 1.97 -11.54 -4.98
N HIS A 7 3.14 -11.49 -5.61
CA HIS A 7 3.31 -10.94 -6.95
C HIS A 7 3.40 -12.06 -7.98
N GLN A 8 2.72 -11.88 -9.12
CA GLN A 8 2.60 -12.92 -10.14
C GLN A 8 3.94 -13.48 -10.64
N LEU A 9 4.97 -12.63 -10.78
CA LEU A 9 6.29 -13.04 -11.31
C LEU A 9 7.35 -13.24 -10.23
N ALA A 10 7.26 -12.51 -9.13
CA ALA A 10 8.29 -12.53 -8.08
C ALA A 10 7.95 -13.55 -6.98
N GLY A 11 6.73 -14.07 -6.96
CA GLY A 11 6.23 -14.95 -5.93
C GLY A 11 5.90 -14.19 -4.65
N ASP A 12 6.22 -14.79 -3.52
CA ASP A 12 6.00 -14.22 -2.19
C ASP A 12 6.94 -13.03 -1.96
N ILE A 13 6.35 -11.87 -1.71
CA ILE A 13 7.02 -10.61 -1.41
C ILE A 13 6.49 -10.00 -0.10
N SER A 14 6.09 -10.88 0.82
CA SER A 14 5.63 -10.52 2.16
C SER A 14 6.73 -9.83 2.98
N ARG A 15 6.30 -9.08 3.99
CA ARG A 15 7.13 -8.30 4.89
C ARG A 15 6.73 -8.57 6.33
N ASP A 16 7.71 -8.53 7.24
CA ASP A 16 7.49 -8.77 8.67
C ASP A 16 6.67 -7.64 9.32
N GLU A 17 6.75 -6.43 8.77
CA GLU A 17 6.03 -5.25 9.23
C GLU A 17 4.95 -4.80 8.25
N HIS A 18 3.97 -4.06 8.74
CA HIS A 18 2.94 -3.47 7.89
C HIS A 18 3.55 -2.37 7.01
N HIS A 19 3.31 -2.49 5.70
CA HIS A 19 3.69 -1.46 4.74
C HIS A 19 2.48 -0.90 3.99
N LEU A 20 2.68 0.25 3.36
CA LEU A 20 1.68 0.91 2.53
C LEU A 20 1.45 0.16 1.21
N ALA A 21 0.21 -0.24 0.98
CA ALA A 21 -0.27 -0.79 -0.28
C ALA A 21 -1.33 0.14 -0.85
N LEU A 22 -1.24 0.42 -2.15
CA LEU A 22 -2.25 1.14 -2.90
C LEU A 22 -3.17 0.10 -3.54
N ILE A 23 -4.40 0.01 -3.06
CA ILE A 23 -5.40 -0.92 -3.57
C ILE A 23 -6.15 -0.25 -4.73
N THR A 24 -6.27 -0.98 -5.83
CA THR A 24 -6.94 -0.50 -7.05
C THR A 24 -8.13 -1.37 -7.44
N ASP A 25 -8.16 -2.62 -6.96
CA ASP A 25 -9.22 -3.59 -7.24
C ASP A 25 -9.28 -4.61 -6.09
N GLU A 26 -10.31 -5.46 -6.08
CA GLU A 26 -10.44 -6.56 -5.12
C GLU A 26 -11.21 -7.74 -5.72
N ASP A 27 -10.93 -8.94 -5.22
CA ASP A 27 -11.79 -10.11 -5.41
C ASP A 27 -12.32 -10.60 -4.05
N ASP A 28 -12.88 -11.81 -4.00
CA ASP A 28 -13.50 -12.34 -2.77
C ASP A 28 -12.48 -12.47 -1.62
N ASP A 29 -11.23 -12.83 -1.92
CA ASP A 29 -10.22 -13.24 -0.93
C ASP A 29 -9.08 -12.21 -0.77
N ASP A 30 -8.74 -11.49 -1.85
CA ASP A 30 -7.59 -10.61 -1.94
C ASP A 30 -7.97 -9.18 -2.34
N PHE A 31 -7.21 -8.23 -1.81
CA PHE A 31 -7.07 -6.92 -2.45
C PHE A 31 -5.99 -6.98 -3.53
N ILE A 32 -6.19 -6.26 -4.62
CA ILE A 32 -5.26 -6.20 -5.76
C ILE A 32 -4.74 -4.78 -5.91
N GLY A 33 -3.42 -4.63 -6.00
CA GLY A 33 -2.83 -3.32 -6.12
C GLY A 33 -1.32 -3.31 -6.23
N SER A 34 -0.69 -2.31 -5.63
CA SER A 34 0.75 -2.09 -5.71
C SER A 34 1.36 -1.80 -4.34
N TRP A 35 2.60 -2.23 -4.11
CA TRP A 35 3.38 -1.73 -2.99
C TRP A 35 3.75 -0.26 -3.23
N VAL A 36 3.42 0.62 -2.29
CA VAL A 36 3.72 2.06 -2.38
C VAL A 36 5.22 2.32 -2.14
N GLU A 37 5.87 1.49 -1.34
CA GLU A 37 7.28 1.63 -1.00
C GLU A 37 8.10 0.45 -1.57
N GLY A 38 9.29 0.74 -2.09
CA GLY A 38 10.24 -0.28 -2.55
C GLY A 38 10.27 -0.43 -4.08
N ALA A 39 10.34 -1.67 -4.56
CA ALA A 39 10.60 -1.98 -5.96
C ALA A 39 9.43 -1.68 -6.93
N GLY A 40 8.32 -1.10 -6.46
CA GLY A 40 7.18 -0.72 -7.30
C GLY A 40 6.45 -1.91 -7.91
N PHE A 41 6.32 -3.01 -7.17
CA PHE A 41 5.54 -4.17 -7.60
C PHE A 41 4.08 -3.77 -7.81
N ILE A 42 3.58 -3.98 -9.04
CA ILE A 42 2.19 -3.82 -9.45
C ILE A 42 1.51 -5.19 -9.57
N ASN A 43 0.17 -5.24 -9.62
CA ASN A 43 -0.58 -6.50 -9.67
C ASN A 43 -0.23 -7.47 -8.53
N VAL A 44 -0.05 -6.90 -7.33
CA VAL A 44 0.21 -7.63 -6.10
C VAL A 44 -1.12 -7.98 -5.46
N ARG A 45 -1.27 -9.24 -5.07
CA ARG A 45 -2.40 -9.75 -4.26
C ARG A 45 -2.06 -9.63 -2.79
N PHE A 46 -2.94 -9.00 -2.03
CA PHE A 46 -2.83 -8.80 -0.59
C PHE A 46 -4.02 -9.49 0.09
N PRO A 47 -3.79 -10.58 0.85
CA PRO A 47 -4.88 -11.28 1.52
C PRO A 47 -5.64 -10.36 2.47
N LYS A 48 -6.98 -10.35 2.37
CA LYS A 48 -7.84 -9.46 3.18
C LYS A 48 -7.64 -9.67 4.68
N GLY A 49 -7.40 -10.91 5.12
CA GLY A 49 -7.15 -11.24 6.53
C GLY A 49 -5.86 -10.65 7.11
N THR A 50 -4.93 -10.19 6.27
CA THR A 50 -3.66 -9.57 6.69
C THR A 50 -3.54 -8.11 6.23
N THR A 51 -4.60 -7.60 5.62
CA THR A 51 -4.67 -6.25 5.07
C THR A 51 -5.70 -5.44 5.82
N ARG A 52 -5.36 -4.21 6.17
CA ARG A 52 -6.25 -3.29 6.85
C ARG A 52 -6.18 -1.90 6.25
N GLU A 53 -7.23 -1.12 6.46
CA GLU A 53 -7.20 0.32 6.21
C GLU A 53 -6.19 1.02 7.12
N LEU A 54 -5.81 2.23 6.74
CA LEU A 54 -4.98 3.11 7.57
C LEU A 54 -5.81 3.61 8.75
N ALA A 55 -5.22 3.61 9.94
CA ALA A 55 -5.77 4.32 11.08
C ALA A 55 -5.65 5.84 10.87
N THR A 56 -6.43 6.63 11.60
CA THR A 56 -6.47 8.09 11.43
C THR A 56 -5.10 8.76 11.62
N ASP A 57 -4.36 8.37 12.64
CA ASP A 57 -3.01 8.86 12.93
C ASP A 57 -2.00 8.46 11.83
N GLU A 58 -2.19 7.29 11.21
CA GLU A 58 -1.39 6.85 10.07
C GLU A 58 -1.73 7.65 8.81
N VAL A 59 -3.01 7.97 8.58
CA VAL A 59 -3.42 8.86 7.48
C VAL A 59 -2.73 10.21 7.60
N GLU A 60 -2.78 10.85 8.77
CA GLU A 60 -2.10 12.12 9.02
C GLU A 60 -0.58 12.02 8.83
N ARG A 61 0.03 10.91 9.25
CA ARG A 61 1.46 10.67 9.12
C ARG A 61 1.91 10.48 7.67
N PHE A 62 1.10 9.82 6.85
CA PHE A 62 1.48 9.44 5.49
C PHE A 62 0.95 10.41 4.43
N ASN A 63 -0.15 11.12 4.67
CA ASN A 63 -0.66 12.11 3.73
C ASN A 63 0.36 13.23 3.48
N GLY A 64 0.57 13.59 2.21
CA GLY A 64 1.55 14.58 1.79
C GLY A 64 3.01 14.13 1.82
N ARG A 65 3.31 12.95 2.38
CA ARG A 65 4.67 12.39 2.42
C ARG A 65 5.14 12.01 1.03
N VAL A 66 6.40 12.29 0.73
CA VAL A 66 7.06 11.84 -0.49
C VAL A 66 7.73 10.49 -0.24
N VAL A 67 7.42 9.52 -1.07
CA VAL A 67 8.01 8.17 -1.06
C VAL A 67 8.73 7.90 -2.36
N GLN A 68 9.80 7.10 -2.29
CA GLN A 68 10.53 6.65 -3.46
C GLN A 68 9.99 5.28 -3.88
N ALA A 69 9.53 5.20 -5.13
CA ALA A 69 9.03 3.97 -5.73
C ALA A 69 9.60 3.83 -7.15
N GLY A 70 10.31 2.73 -7.39
CA GLY A 70 11.05 2.53 -8.64
C GLY A 70 12.06 3.67 -8.88
N ALA A 71 12.01 4.26 -10.08
CA ALA A 71 12.91 5.36 -10.49
C ALA A 71 12.37 6.77 -10.15
N GLY A 72 11.25 6.88 -9.44
CA GLY A 72 10.56 8.15 -9.18
C GLY A 72 10.27 8.40 -7.71
N ALA A 73 9.95 9.67 -7.41
CA ALA A 73 9.43 10.09 -6.11
C ALA A 73 7.98 10.53 -6.27
N TRP A 74 7.12 10.03 -5.40
CA TRP A 74 5.67 10.23 -5.46
C TRP A 74 5.18 10.81 -4.15
N ARG A 75 4.28 11.79 -4.21
CA ARG A 75 3.60 12.30 -3.02
C ARG A 75 2.34 11.47 -2.78
N ILE A 76 2.21 10.92 -1.58
CA ILE A 76 1.00 10.22 -1.16
C ILE A 76 -0.10 11.26 -0.96
N GLN A 77 -1.27 11.02 -1.55
CA GLN A 77 -2.48 11.80 -1.32
C GLN A 77 -3.58 10.84 -0.87
N ILE A 78 -4.06 11.00 0.36
CA ILE A 78 -5.15 10.21 0.93
C ILE A 78 -6.39 11.11 0.97
N PRO A 79 -7.46 10.80 0.21
CA PRO A 79 -8.69 11.61 0.22
C PRO A 79 -9.24 11.79 1.63
N GLY A 80 -9.55 13.04 2.02
CA GLY A 80 -10.01 13.38 3.37
C GLY A 80 -8.90 13.61 4.41
N GLY A 81 -7.62 13.48 4.04
CA GLY A 81 -6.48 13.75 4.92
C GLY A 81 -6.08 15.24 5.05
N ASP A 82 -6.68 16.15 4.27
CA ASP A 82 -6.33 17.58 4.21
C ASP A 82 -7.30 18.50 4.98
N ASP A 83 -8.27 17.97 5.72
CA ASP A 83 -9.39 18.76 6.25
C ASP A 83 -9.10 19.55 7.54
N ARG A 84 -7.83 19.77 7.94
CA ARG A 84 -7.45 20.74 8.99
C ARG A 84 -6.04 21.31 8.78
N GLY A 85 -5.97 22.52 8.23
CA GLY A 85 -4.76 23.36 8.19
C GLY A 85 -5.07 24.77 7.74
#